data_AF-A0A7V9JW63-F1
#
_entry.id   AF-A0A7V9JW63-F1
#
_cell.length_a   1.000
_cell.length_b   1.000
_cell.length_c   1.000
_cell.angle_alpha   90.00
_cell.angle_beta   90.00
_cell.angle_gamma   90.00
#
_symmetry.space_group_name_H-M   'P 1'
#
loop_
_entity.id
_entity.type
_entity.pdbx_description
1 polymer ?
#
loop_
_entity_poly.entity_id
_entity_poly.type
_entity_poly.pdbx_seq_one_letter_code
_entity_poly.pdbx_strand_id
1 'polypeptide(L)'
;MTPQEIITEIQKLPPIKRKEVLEGISQNLLENNVISEAEAAKRLLKKGIIIEIPEGWDESDEDFEPIEIKGKPLSETIIEDRR
;
A
#
# COMPACT_ATOMS: atom_id res chain seq x y z
N MET A 1 23.48 -4.51 -12.97
CA MET A 1 23.80 -5.31 -11.78
C MET A 1 22.70 -6.34 -11.62
N THR A 2 23.03 -7.62 -11.71
CA THR A 2 22.06 -8.73 -11.60
C THR A 2 21.86 -9.12 -10.13
N PRO A 3 20.73 -9.76 -9.77
CA PRO A 3 20.50 -10.22 -8.39
C PRO A 3 21.60 -11.16 -7.88
N GLN A 4 22.21 -11.94 -8.77
CA GLN A 4 23.32 -12.84 -8.46
C GLN A 4 24.59 -12.07 -8.10
N GLU A 5 24.89 -10.99 -8.81
CA GLU A 5 26.02 -10.11 -8.50
C GLU A 5 25.86 -9.44 -7.12
N ILE A 6 24.65 -9.01 -6.77
CA ILE A 6 24.35 -8.40 -5.47
C ILE A 6 24.60 -9.41 -4.33
N ILE A 7 24.16 -10.66 -4.47
CA ILE A 7 24.37 -11.71 -3.47
C ILE A 7 25.86 -11.98 -3.29
N THR A 8 26.61 -12.08 -4.40
CA THR A 8 28.06 -12.30 -4.32
C THR A 8 28.79 -11.15 -3.63
N GLU A 9 28.34 -9.91 -3.79
CA GLU A 9 28.96 -8.75 -3.16
C GLU A 9 28.65 -8.68 -1.66
N ILE A 10 27.42 -9.04 -1.26
CA ILE A 10 27.04 -9.16 0.16
C ILE A 10 27.86 -10.25 0.86
N GLN A 11 28.15 -11.36 0.18
CA GLN A 11 28.94 -12.45 0.74
C GLN A 11 30.40 -12.07 1.01
N LYS A 12 30.97 -11.15 0.23
CA LYS A 12 32.34 -10.63 0.42
C LYS A 12 32.47 -9.71 1.64
N LEU A 13 31.35 -9.24 2.21
CA LEU A 13 31.39 -8.34 3.36
C LEU A 13 31.84 -9.05 4.64
N PRO A 14 32.47 -8.32 5.57
CA PRO A 14 32.73 -8.78 6.93
C PRO A 14 31.43 -9.21 7.63
N PRO A 15 31.48 -10.18 8.56
CA PRO A 15 30.27 -10.76 9.18
C PRO A 15 29.32 -9.72 9.79
N ILE A 16 29.89 -8.69 10.42
CA ILE A 16 29.13 -7.59 11.06
C ILE A 16 28.36 -6.78 10.01
N LYS A 17 29.04 -6.32 8.96
CA LYS A 17 28.40 -5.57 7.86
C LYS A 17 27.38 -6.40 7.10
N ARG A 18 27.62 -7.70 6.97
CA ARG A 18 26.68 -8.62 6.32
C ARG A 18 25.38 -8.72 7.10
N LYS A 19 25.47 -8.78 8.43
CA LYS A 19 24.31 -8.78 9.32
C LYS A 19 23.51 -7.48 9.21
N GLU A 20 24.20 -6.33 9.24
CA GLU A 20 23.57 -5.01 9.09
C GLU A 20 22.83 -4.86 7.75
N VAL A 21 23.45 -5.30 6.65
CA VAL A 21 22.83 -5.24 5.32
C VAL A 21 21.60 -6.16 5.23
N LEU A 22 21.70 -7.39 5.75
CA LEU A 22 20.56 -8.30 5.77
C LEU A 22 19.41 -7.77 6.63
N GLU A 23 19.71 -7.16 7.78
CA GLU A 23 18.74 -6.55 8.67
C GLU A 23 18.04 -5.35 8.01
N GLY A 24 18.80 -4.47 7.35
CA GLY A 24 18.25 -3.33 6.60
C GLY A 24 17.38 -3.74 5.41
N ILE A 25 17.76 -4.81 4.69
CA ILE A 25 16.94 -5.39 3.60
C ILE A 25 15.64 -5.96 4.17
N SER A 26 15.72 -6.65 5.32
CA SER A 26 14.55 -7.25 5.97
C SER A 26 13.54 -6.19 6.43
N GLN A 27 14.02 -5.09 7.00
CA GLN A 27 13.17 -3.97 7.42
C GLN A 27 12.53 -3.27 6.21
N ASN A 28 13.28 -3.01 5.14
CA ASN A 28 12.73 -2.41 3.92
C ASN A 28 11.73 -3.29 3.18
N LEU A 29 11.90 -4.62 3.22
CA LEU A 29 10.91 -5.56 2.67
C LEU A 29 9.62 -5.57 3.49
N LEU A 30 9.70 -5.37 4.81
CA LEU A 30 8.52 -5.23 5.66
C LEU A 30 7.74 -3.94 5.36
N GLU A 31 8.45 -2.86 5.05
CA GLU A 31 7.87 -1.54 4.77
C GLU A 31 7.34 -1.40 3.33
N ASN A 32 7.99 -2.03 2.34
CA ASN A 32 7.63 -1.94 0.92
C ASN A 32 6.82 -3.13 0.37
N ASN A 33 6.29 -3.99 1.24
CA ASN A 33 5.34 -4.99 0.78
C ASN A 33 4.06 -4.25 0.36
N VAL A 34 3.90 -4.04 -0.94
CA VAL A 34 2.60 -3.78 -1.57
C VAL A 34 1.75 -5.02 -1.28
N ILE A 35 1.01 -4.94 -0.19
CA ILE A 35 0.05 -5.95 0.20
C ILE A 35 -1.28 -5.61 -0.44
N SER A 36 -2.02 -6.63 -0.84
CA SER A 36 -3.40 -6.44 -1.27
C SER A 36 -4.23 -5.90 -0.11
N GLU A 37 -5.33 -5.24 -0.40
CA GLU A 37 -6.22 -4.69 0.63
C GLU A 37 -6.74 -5.79 1.56
N ALA A 38 -7.04 -6.97 0.99
CA ALA A 38 -7.42 -8.14 1.77
C ALA A 38 -6.33 -8.58 2.77
N GLU A 39 -5.06 -8.51 2.39
CA GLU A 39 -3.96 -8.86 3.31
C GLU A 39 -3.69 -7.76 4.35
N ALA A 40 -3.91 -6.50 3.99
CA ALA A 40 -3.89 -5.38 4.95
C ALA A 40 -4.98 -5.55 6.03
N ALA A 41 -6.22 -5.83 5.63
CA ALA A 41 -7.34 -6.06 6.54
C ALA A 41 -7.05 -7.21 7.53
N LYS A 42 -6.50 -8.32 7.05
CA LYS A 42 -6.07 -9.45 7.91
C LYS A 42 -5.03 -9.04 8.95
N ARG A 43 -4.07 -8.19 8.57
CA ARG A 43 -3.04 -7.70 9.51
C ARG A 43 -3.64 -6.78 10.56
N LEU A 44 -4.57 -5.91 10.19
CA LEU A 44 -5.26 -5.00 11.12
C LEU A 44 -6.11 -5.78 12.12
N LEU A 45 -6.83 -6.80 11.66
CA LEU A 45 -7.62 -7.70 12.52
C LEU A 45 -6.71 -8.43 13.53
N LYS A 46 -5.60 -9.00 13.06
CA LYS A 46 -4.62 -9.67 13.93
C LYS A 46 -4.00 -8.75 14.98
N LYS A 47 -3.83 -7.47 14.65
CA LYS A 47 -3.34 -6.44 15.59
C LYS A 47 -4.42 -5.94 16.56
N GLY A 48 -5.67 -6.35 16.39
CA GLY A 48 -6.81 -5.88 17.19
C GLY A 48 -7.18 -4.42 16.93
N ILE A 49 -6.75 -3.85 15.80
CA ILE A 49 -7.10 -2.49 15.39
C ILE A 49 -8.53 -2.44 14.86
N ILE A 50 -8.97 -3.52 14.22
CA ILE A 50 -10.35 -3.76 13.79
C ILE A 50 -10.87 -5.05 14.43
N ILE A 51 -12.19 -5.15 14.57
CA ILE A 51 -12.86 -6.24 15.30
C ILE A 51 -13.26 -7.38 14.34
N GLU A 52 -13.62 -7.04 13.10
CA GLU A 52 -14.02 -7.99 12.07
C GLU A 52 -13.71 -7.47 10.66
N ILE A 53 -13.69 -8.37 9.68
CA ILE A 53 -13.61 -8.05 8.25
C ILE A 53 -15.00 -8.35 7.68
N PRO A 54 -15.73 -7.35 7.16
CA PRO A 54 -17.06 -7.53 6.56
C PRO A 54 -17.11 -8.65 5.51
N GLU A 55 -18.17 -9.46 5.55
CA GLU A 55 -18.47 -10.41 4.48
C GLU A 55 -18.85 -9.66 3.19
N GLY A 56 -18.31 -10.07 2.05
CA GLY A 56 -18.52 -9.40 0.76
C GLY A 56 -17.54 -8.26 0.48
N TRP A 57 -16.49 -8.09 1.28
CA TRP A 57 -15.36 -7.23 0.91
C TRP A 57 -14.51 -7.97 -0.13
N ASP A 58 -14.96 -7.92 -1.38
CA ASP A 58 -14.17 -8.34 -2.52
C ASP A 58 -13.43 -7.15 -3.16
N GLU A 59 -12.36 -7.43 -3.88
CA GLU A 59 -11.57 -6.43 -4.61
C GLU A 59 -12.21 -6.11 -5.99
N SER A 60 -13.43 -6.58 -6.24
CA SER A 60 -14.13 -6.32 -7.49
C SER A 60 -14.93 -5.03 -7.38
N ASP A 61 -14.41 -3.96 -8.00
CA ASP A 61 -15.16 -2.74 -8.35
C ASP A 61 -16.30 -3.01 -9.36
N GLU A 62 -16.75 -4.27 -9.52
CA GLU A 62 -17.71 -4.70 -10.56
C GLU A 62 -19.10 -4.09 -10.35
N ASP A 63 -19.45 -3.78 -9.10
CA ASP A 63 -20.76 -3.20 -8.74
C ASP A 63 -20.72 -1.67 -8.49
N PHE A 64 -19.59 -1.00 -8.78
CA PHE A 64 -19.51 0.44 -8.58
C PHE A 64 -20.23 1.20 -9.70
N GLU A 65 -21.44 1.69 -9.42
CA GLU A 65 -22.14 2.64 -10.28
C GLU A 65 -21.85 4.10 -9.86
N PRO A 66 -21.15 4.89 -10.68
CA PRO A 66 -20.92 6.30 -10.37
C PRO A 66 -22.25 7.06 -10.34
N ILE A 67 -22.50 7.77 -9.24
CA ILE A 67 -23.70 8.59 -9.09
C ILE A 67 -23.51 9.88 -9.90
N GLU A 68 -24.37 10.09 -10.90
CA GLU A 68 -24.40 11.33 -11.65
C GLU A 68 -25.03 12.45 -10.80
N ILE A 69 -24.20 13.35 -10.28
CA ILE A 69 -24.66 14.51 -9.51
C ILE A 69 -25.21 15.54 -10.49
N LYS A 70 -26.54 15.74 -10.47
CA LYS A 70 -27.19 16.79 -11.26
C LYS A 70 -26.93 18.16 -10.64
N GLY A 71 -25.93 18.86 -11.17
CA GLY A 71 -25.60 20.24 -10.79
C GLY A 71 -24.27 20.68 -11.38
N LYS A 72 -24.06 21.99 -11.50
CA LYS A 72 -22.72 22.52 -11.82
C LYS A 72 -21.82 22.36 -10.58
N PRO A 73 -20.52 22.09 -10.75
CA PRO A 73 -19.57 22.14 -9.65
C PRO A 73 -19.70 23.46 -8.88
N LEU A 74 -19.50 23.42 -7.56
CA LEU A 74 -19.57 24.62 -6.72
C LEU A 74 -18.61 25.73 -7.21
N SER A 75 -17.50 25.33 -7.85
CA SER A 75 -16.53 26.24 -8.47
C SER A 75 -17.10 27.05 -9.62
N GLU A 76 -18.07 26.54 -10.38
CA GLU A 76 -18.70 27.27 -11.49
C GLU A 76 -19.79 28.22 -10.99
N THR A 77 -20.54 27.84 -9.96
CA THR A 77 -21.59 28.69 -9.36
C THR A 77 -21.01 29.92 -8.66
N ILE A 78 -19.85 29.82 -8.02
CA ILE A 78 -19.18 30.97 -7.36
C ILE A 78 -18.71 32.03 -8.37
N ILE A 79 -18.41 31.65 -9.61
CA ILE A 79 -17.91 32.57 -10.65
C ILE A 79 -19.05 33.39 -11.26
N GLU A 80 -20.26 32.82 -11.38
CA GLU A 80 -21.44 33.52 -11.90
C GLU A 80 -21.93 34.63 -10.95
N ASP A 81 -21.93 34.39 -9.64
CA ASP A 81 -22.39 35.37 -8.62
C ASP A 81 -21.48 36.59 -8.42
N ARG A 82 -20.31 36.64 -9.07
CA ARG A 82 -19.32 37.73 -8.94
C ARG A 82 -19.19 38.63 -10.17
N ARG A 83 -20.04 38.46 -11.20
CA ARG A 83 -20.04 39.30 -12.41
C ARG A 83 -21.11 40.40 -12.36
#